data_AF-A0A7J2INT5-F1
#
_entry.id   AF-A0A7J2INT5-F1
#
_cell.length_a   1.000
_cell.length_b   1.000
_cell.length_c   1.000
_cell.angle_alpha   90.00
_cell.angle_beta   90.00
_cell.angle_gamma   90.00
#
_symmetry.space_group_name_H-M   'P 1'
#
loop_
_entity.id
_entity.type
_entity.pdbx_description
1 polymer ?
#
loop_
_entity_poly.entity_id
_entity_poly.type
_entity_poly.pdbx_seq_one_letter_code
_entity_poly.pdbx_strand_id
1 'polypeptide(L)'
;MPLSYSLIIFLGWLILALIGNYCSENLKKERVGNFILPIAALWLIAAIVYGVYLYIKYVIKNRWVLSPSLFVVGIIIVTSIIYKFIFPSEKIRFQLKELSRYRNFTFVLLFSTPLLLGFALYILKLTVEVETARVLYSSFFLAFSGLLVLVVMFSIFIIERSIHSRIANLLIQSIKGLSVMYGLIILCSVLSLVALGDNQINFNFHVSTLNPTIVSSLFLGTLSLAINCIWLTIIVFFQAVDVLKEEISPKGTGPKVVFEETRLYSRGWRYECAISNHKIYGCSDFREALEDNKFLVSRIAIKPISYETLQKHDILVILRTNGDYSSAEIDAIEKFVKEGGGLLLASGRWDAIFKNDLAKRFGVRFATGGQICHSQNCYQNQKMVPEISEIDRTDEMLRNIQKFYMVNGTYITEIGQSKVVASSDDDAWFEIPGEKPDTSGHFPVLSKMEYGKGRVVFIGSYYQWSNDLGRYLDNEQLGLDIIKWLARFSGETSNNLKTFDQT
;
A
#
# COMPACT_ATOMS: atom_id res chain seq x y z
N MET A 1 -15.57 -23.06 0.19
CA MET A 1 -14.43 -22.12 0.35
C MET A 1 -13.22 -22.91 0.82
N PRO A 2 -12.04 -22.81 0.17
CA PRO A 2 -10.85 -23.39 0.76
C PRO A 2 -10.46 -22.55 1.97
N LEU A 3 -10.19 -23.18 3.12
CA LEU A 3 -9.54 -22.47 4.23
C LEU A 3 -8.27 -21.81 3.71
N SER A 4 -8.03 -20.55 4.05
CA SER A 4 -6.76 -19.90 3.70
C SER A 4 -5.62 -20.70 4.33
N TYR A 5 -4.53 -20.92 3.57
CA TYR A 5 -3.36 -21.68 4.05
C TYR A 5 -2.81 -21.14 5.38
N SER A 6 -2.98 -19.85 5.63
CA SER A 6 -2.66 -19.17 6.90
C SER A 6 -3.46 -19.72 8.09
N LEU A 7 -4.74 -20.05 7.89
CA LEU A 7 -5.61 -20.61 8.91
C LEU A 7 -5.25 -22.08 9.23
N ILE A 8 -4.82 -22.84 8.21
CA ILE A 8 -4.32 -24.21 8.39
C ILE A 8 -3.03 -24.21 9.21
N ILE A 9 -2.11 -23.28 8.93
CA ILE A 9 -0.87 -23.12 9.70
C ILE A 9 -1.18 -22.71 11.14
N PHE A 10 -2.08 -21.74 11.35
CA PHE A 10 -2.48 -21.29 12.67
C PHE A 10 -3.15 -22.39 13.50
N LEU A 11 -4.05 -23.18 12.90
CA LEU A 11 -4.66 -24.35 13.55
C LEU A 11 -3.61 -25.42 13.87
N GLY A 12 -2.61 -25.62 13.01
CA GLY A 12 -1.47 -26.51 13.28
C GLY A 12 -0.69 -26.08 14.52
N TRP A 13 -0.41 -24.78 14.68
CA TRP A 13 0.26 -24.24 15.87
C TRP A 13 -0.58 -24.37 17.14
N LEU A 14 -1.89 -24.16 17.06
CA LEU A 14 -2.80 -24.29 18.20
C LEU A 14 -2.89 -25.74 18.70
N ILE A 15 -2.99 -26.70 17.78
CA ILE A 15 -3.02 -28.13 18.10
C ILE A 15 -1.69 -28.57 18.73
N LEU A 16 -0.55 -28.07 18.24
CA LEU A 16 0.76 -28.36 18.82
C LEU A 16 0.94 -27.76 20.22
N ALA A 17 0.41 -26.57 20.48
CA ALA A 17 0.42 -25.98 21.82
C ALA A 17 -0.40 -26.83 22.80
N LEU A 18 -1.56 -27.34 22.36
CA LEU A 18 -2.41 -28.21 23.18
C LEU A 18 -1.78 -29.59 23.42
N ILE A 19 -1.16 -30.19 22.40
CA ILE A 19 -0.44 -31.47 22.53
C ILE A 19 0.81 -31.30 23.42
N GLY A 20 1.57 -30.22 23.25
CA GLY A 20 2.72 -29.91 24.09
C GLY A 20 2.33 -29.74 25.56
N ASN A 21 1.20 -29.08 25.83
CA ASN A 21 0.68 -28.91 27.18
C ASN A 21 0.21 -30.25 27.77
N TYR A 22 -0.52 -31.07 26.99
CA TYR A 22 -0.97 -32.40 27.41
C TYR A 22 0.20 -33.37 27.68
N CYS A 23 1.23 -33.37 26.83
CA CYS A 23 2.42 -34.20 27.00
C CYS A 23 3.29 -33.76 28.19
N SER A 24 3.35 -32.45 28.47
CA SER A 24 4.05 -31.90 29.64
C SER A 24 3.40 -32.33 30.97
N GLU A 25 2.08 -32.48 30.99
CA GLU A 25 1.34 -32.87 32.20
C GLU A 25 1.31 -34.39 32.43
N ASN A 26 1.31 -35.22 31.37
CA ASN A 26 0.94 -36.64 31.50
C ASN A 26 2.04 -37.67 31.17
N LEU A 27 3.19 -37.28 30.61
CA LEU A 27 4.25 -38.25 30.23
C LEU A 27 5.51 -38.13 31.09
N LYS A 28 6.02 -39.28 31.57
CA LYS A 28 7.34 -39.35 32.21
C LYS A 28 8.43 -38.89 31.23
N LYS A 29 9.34 -38.04 31.74
CA LYS A 29 10.30 -37.22 30.98
C LYS A 29 11.10 -37.95 29.89
N GLU A 30 11.43 -39.22 30.06
CA GLU A 30 12.20 -39.99 29.08
C GLU A 30 11.43 -40.35 27.79
N ARG A 31 10.09 -40.39 27.82
CA ARG A 31 9.29 -40.71 26.61
C ARG A 31 8.98 -39.51 25.73
N VAL A 32 9.12 -38.29 26.26
CA VAL A 32 8.81 -37.04 25.54
C VAL A 32 9.86 -36.75 24.47
N GLY A 33 11.14 -37.01 24.75
CA GLY A 33 12.24 -36.84 23.79
C GLY A 33 12.09 -37.74 22.56
N ASN A 34 11.72 -39.01 22.77
CA ASN A 34 11.53 -39.98 21.68
C ASN A 34 10.29 -39.70 20.81
N PHE A 35 9.34 -38.91 21.30
CA PHE A 35 8.14 -38.53 20.54
C PHE A 35 8.31 -37.20 19.80
N ILE A 36 9.06 -36.25 20.34
CA ILE A 36 9.29 -34.93 19.74
C ILE A 36 10.34 -35.00 18.61
N LEU A 37 11.35 -35.88 18.73
CA LEU A 37 12.44 -35.98 17.75
C LEU A 37 11.96 -36.38 16.33
N PRO A 38 11.08 -37.37 16.13
CA PRO A 38 10.57 -37.74 14.81
C PRO A 38 9.68 -36.65 14.20
N ILE A 39 8.92 -35.93 15.03
CA ILE A 39 8.05 -34.83 14.58
C ILE A 39 8.90 -33.63 14.11
N ALA A 40 9.96 -33.29 14.84
CA ALA A 40 10.90 -32.25 14.44
C ALA A 40 11.64 -32.62 13.14
N ALA A 41 12.02 -33.89 12.97
CA ALA A 41 12.64 -34.39 11.74
C ALA A 41 11.68 -34.34 10.53
N LEU A 42 10.42 -34.74 10.71
CA LEU A 42 9.39 -34.63 9.67
C LEU A 42 9.14 -33.18 9.25
N TRP A 43 9.14 -32.24 10.21
CA TRP A 43 9.01 -30.82 9.92
C TRP A 43 10.25 -30.23 9.22
N LEU A 44 11.46 -30.69 9.56
CA LEU A 44 12.68 -30.32 8.85
C LEU A 44 12.62 -30.75 7.38
N ILE A 45 12.18 -31.99 7.13
CA ILE A 45 11.99 -32.51 5.76
C ILE A 45 10.93 -31.68 5.03
N ALA A 46 9.80 -31.37 5.67
CA ALA A 46 8.75 -30.55 5.07
C ALA A 46 9.23 -29.12 4.72
N ALA A 47 10.02 -28.49 5.60
CA ALA A 47 10.59 -27.16 5.38
C ALA A 47 11.61 -27.17 4.23
N ILE A 48 12.46 -28.20 4.14
CA ILE A 48 13.41 -28.38 3.04
C ILE A 48 12.68 -28.59 1.72
N VAL A 49 11.69 -29.49 1.69
CA VAL A 49 10.88 -29.77 0.48
C VAL A 49 10.13 -28.52 0.03
N TYR A 50 9.58 -27.74 0.96
CA TYR A 50 8.90 -26.49 0.65
C TYR A 50 9.87 -25.42 0.14
N GLY A 51 11.06 -25.29 0.73
CA GLY A 51 12.12 -24.41 0.25
C GLY A 51 12.56 -24.76 -1.18
N VAL A 52 12.73 -26.05 -1.48
CA VAL A 52 13.05 -26.54 -2.83
C VAL A 52 11.89 -26.28 -3.81
N TYR A 53 10.64 -26.49 -3.38
CA TYR A 53 9.46 -26.16 -4.20
C TYR A 53 9.41 -24.67 -4.56
N LEU A 54 9.63 -23.79 -3.58
CA LEU A 54 9.68 -22.35 -3.83
C LEU A 54 10.84 -21.98 -4.76
N TYR A 55 12.01 -22.59 -4.58
CA TYR A 55 13.16 -22.41 -5.46
C TYR A 55 12.84 -22.80 -6.91
N ILE A 56 12.26 -23.99 -7.14
CA ILE A 56 11.91 -24.43 -8.50
C ILE A 56 10.83 -23.52 -9.11
N LYS A 57 9.79 -23.19 -8.33
CA LYS A 57 8.65 -22.41 -8.82
C LYS A 57 9.01 -20.98 -9.20
N TYR A 58 9.91 -20.36 -8.43
CA TYR A 58 10.20 -18.93 -8.56
C TYR A 58 11.58 -18.61 -9.14
N VAL A 59 12.59 -19.47 -8.96
CA VAL A 59 13.97 -19.21 -9.45
C VAL A 59 14.21 -19.78 -10.85
N ILE A 60 13.79 -21.02 -11.11
CA ILE A 60 13.99 -21.62 -12.44
C ILE A 60 13.04 -21.01 -13.48
N LYS A 61 11.85 -20.59 -13.04
CA LYS A 61 10.79 -20.10 -13.94
C LYS A 61 10.84 -18.59 -14.22
N ASN A 62 11.45 -17.80 -13.34
CA ASN A 62 11.67 -16.36 -13.55
C ASN A 62 13.17 -16.05 -13.48
N ARG A 63 13.80 -15.83 -14.65
CA ARG A 63 15.25 -15.68 -14.81
C ARG A 63 15.86 -14.41 -14.18
N TRP A 64 15.06 -13.61 -13.48
CA TRP A 64 15.51 -12.39 -12.84
C TRP A 64 14.89 -12.32 -11.45
N VAL A 65 15.74 -11.98 -10.47
CA VAL A 65 15.43 -11.73 -9.04
C VAL A 65 15.58 -12.95 -8.10
N LEU A 66 16.78 -13.16 -7.52
CA LEU A 66 17.07 -12.73 -6.13
C LEU A 66 18.53 -12.94 -5.70
N SER A 67 18.90 -12.24 -4.61
CA SER A 67 20.26 -11.97 -4.12
C SER A 67 20.85 -13.04 -3.16
N PRO A 68 22.17 -13.00 -2.87
CA PRO A 68 22.90 -13.92 -1.98
C PRO A 68 22.33 -14.11 -0.55
N SER A 69 21.40 -13.27 -0.12
CA SER A 69 20.81 -13.27 1.22
C SER A 69 20.06 -14.55 1.61
N LEU A 70 19.45 -15.28 0.66
CA LEU A 70 18.79 -16.56 0.95
C LEU A 70 19.80 -17.69 1.25
N PHE A 71 20.98 -17.62 0.66
CA PHE A 71 22.08 -18.56 0.92
C PHE A 71 22.63 -18.38 2.35
N VAL A 72 22.70 -17.13 2.82
CA VAL A 72 23.12 -16.78 4.18
C VAL A 72 22.12 -17.28 5.23
N VAL A 73 20.81 -17.19 4.98
CA VAL A 73 19.79 -17.74 5.89
C VAL A 73 19.89 -19.27 5.99
N GLY A 74 20.14 -19.95 4.86
CA GLY A 74 20.39 -21.40 4.85
C GLY A 74 21.62 -21.79 5.67
N ILE A 75 22.74 -21.06 5.52
CA ILE A 75 23.96 -21.28 6.30
C ILE A 75 23.70 -21.06 7.80
N ILE A 76 23.00 -20.00 8.19
CA ILE A 76 22.71 -19.69 9.61
C ILE A 76 21.87 -20.80 10.26
N ILE A 77 20.86 -21.32 9.56
CA ILE A 77 20.01 -22.41 10.06
C ILE A 77 20.83 -23.70 10.22
N VAL A 78 21.62 -24.06 9.20
CA VAL A 78 22.46 -25.27 9.23
C VAL A 78 23.52 -25.19 10.33
N THR A 79 24.18 -24.04 10.48
CA THR A 79 25.22 -23.84 11.49
C THR A 79 24.65 -23.88 12.91
N SER A 80 23.46 -23.30 13.13
CA SER A 80 22.77 -23.31 14.43
C SER A 80 22.30 -24.71 14.84
N ILE A 81 21.93 -25.55 13.88
CA ILE A 81 21.50 -26.94 14.11
C ILE A 81 22.72 -27.84 14.40
N ILE A 82 23.82 -27.69 13.65
CA ILE A 82 25.09 -28.39 13.90
C ILE A 82 25.61 -28.05 15.30
N TYR A 83 25.55 -26.78 15.71
CA TYR A 83 26.00 -26.36 17.04
C TYR A 83 25.22 -27.02 18.19
N LYS A 84 23.91 -27.22 18.02
CA LYS A 84 23.04 -27.90 18.99
C LYS A 84 23.24 -29.43 19.01
N PHE A 85 23.73 -30.01 17.91
CA PHE A 85 24.05 -31.44 17.81
C PHE A 85 25.41 -31.80 18.42
N ILE A 86 26.39 -30.89 18.36
CA ILE A 86 27.75 -31.15 18.87
C ILE A 86 27.83 -31.02 20.40
N PHE A 87 26.96 -30.23 21.06
CA PHE A 87 27.02 -29.97 22.51
C PHE A 87 25.67 -30.18 23.22
N PRO A 88 25.33 -31.42 23.62
CA PRO A 88 24.14 -31.69 24.45
C PRO A 88 24.44 -31.42 25.93
N SER A 89 24.04 -30.26 26.48
CA SER A 89 24.28 -29.94 27.89
C SER A 89 23.23 -30.53 28.83
N GLU A 90 23.69 -31.26 29.86
CA GLU A 90 22.87 -31.72 31.00
C GLU A 90 22.47 -30.59 31.98
N LYS A 91 21.30 -30.79 32.59
CA LYS A 91 20.75 -30.30 33.89
C LYS A 91 21.09 -28.88 34.37
N ILE A 92 20.05 -28.04 34.44
CA ILE A 92 19.83 -27.09 35.55
C ILE A 92 18.32 -27.08 35.93
N ARG A 93 18.02 -27.22 37.23
CA ARG A 93 16.67 -27.07 37.83
C ARG A 93 16.50 -25.61 38.29
N PHE A 94 15.44 -24.94 37.85
CA PHE A 94 14.89 -23.75 38.52
C PHE A 94 13.36 -23.88 38.60
N GLN A 95 12.79 -23.75 39.79
CA GLN A 95 11.34 -23.76 40.00
C GLN A 95 10.81 -22.32 40.00
N LEU A 96 9.90 -22.00 39.08
CA LEU A 96 9.12 -20.77 39.04
C LEU A 96 7.64 -21.15 38.97
N LYS A 97 6.99 -21.33 40.13
CA LYS A 97 5.61 -21.81 40.23
C LYS A 97 4.54 -20.70 40.27
N GLU A 98 4.87 -19.43 40.04
CA GLU A 98 3.88 -18.33 40.15
C GLU A 98 3.83 -17.33 38.98
N LEU A 99 4.35 -17.68 37.80
CA LEU A 99 4.34 -16.77 36.63
C LEU A 99 3.10 -16.88 35.73
N SER A 100 2.13 -17.75 36.04
CA SER A 100 0.96 -18.00 35.18
C SER A 100 -0.12 -16.91 35.19
N ARG A 101 0.04 -15.82 35.97
CA ARG A 101 -0.96 -14.73 36.05
C ARG A 101 -0.71 -13.51 35.17
N TYR A 102 0.41 -13.42 34.44
CA TYR A 102 0.69 -12.23 33.61
C TYR A 102 1.09 -12.58 32.18
N ARG A 103 0.10 -12.84 31.31
CA ARG A 103 0.30 -13.25 29.91
C ARG A 103 0.97 -12.19 29.02
N ASN A 104 0.89 -10.91 29.40
CA ASN A 104 1.56 -9.81 28.68
C ASN A 104 2.98 -9.52 29.21
N PHE A 105 3.37 -10.10 30.34
CA PHE A 105 4.66 -9.84 30.98
C PHE A 105 5.74 -10.83 30.52
N THR A 106 5.36 -12.03 30.06
CA THR A 106 6.29 -13.03 29.49
C THR A 106 6.95 -12.55 28.20
N PHE A 107 6.27 -11.76 27.37
CA PHE A 107 6.86 -11.13 26.19
C PHE A 107 7.81 -9.99 26.56
N VAL A 108 7.54 -9.23 27.61
CA VAL A 108 8.49 -8.22 28.09
C VAL A 108 9.71 -8.90 28.73
N LEU A 109 9.53 -9.96 29.53
CA LEU A 109 10.62 -10.73 30.12
C LEU A 109 11.48 -11.45 29.06
N LEU A 110 10.93 -12.14 28.07
CA LEU A 110 11.78 -12.86 27.10
C LEU A 110 12.76 -11.93 26.35
N PHE A 111 12.43 -10.64 26.22
CA PHE A 111 13.24 -9.63 25.54
C PHE A 111 14.07 -8.77 26.49
N SER A 112 13.59 -8.47 27.70
CA SER A 112 14.31 -7.64 28.67
C SER A 112 15.22 -8.46 29.59
N THR A 113 14.93 -9.73 29.83
CA THR A 113 15.65 -10.54 30.84
C THR A 113 17.11 -10.79 30.47
N PRO A 114 17.51 -11.10 29.22
CA PRO A 114 18.93 -11.26 28.90
C PRO A 114 19.72 -9.96 29.04
N LEU A 115 19.08 -8.83 28.71
CA LEU A 115 19.70 -7.50 28.72
C LEU A 115 19.79 -6.93 30.14
N LEU A 116 18.73 -7.06 30.94
CA LEU A 116 18.70 -6.72 32.36
C LEU A 116 19.57 -7.65 33.20
N LEU A 117 19.64 -8.94 32.88
CA LEU A 117 20.53 -9.89 33.55
C LEU A 117 21.99 -9.61 33.20
N GLY A 118 22.31 -9.31 31.94
CA GLY A 118 23.66 -8.86 31.54
C GLY A 118 24.07 -7.56 32.24
N PHE A 119 23.16 -6.59 32.34
CA PHE A 119 23.39 -5.32 33.05
C PHE A 119 23.53 -5.51 34.56
N ALA A 120 22.72 -6.38 35.17
CA ALA A 120 22.81 -6.74 36.58
C ALA A 120 24.12 -7.47 36.90
N LEU A 121 24.54 -8.42 36.07
CA LEU A 121 25.82 -9.13 36.22
C LEU A 121 27.02 -8.18 36.09
N TYR A 122 26.94 -7.19 35.19
CA TYR A 122 27.96 -6.15 35.01
C TYR A 122 28.05 -5.21 36.22
N ILE A 123 26.92 -4.70 36.72
CA ILE A 123 26.89 -3.80 37.90
C ILE A 123 27.32 -4.55 39.17
N LEU A 124 26.89 -5.80 39.35
CA LEU A 124 27.15 -6.58 40.56
C LEU A 124 28.50 -7.29 40.56
N LYS A 125 29.30 -7.20 39.48
CA LYS A 125 30.60 -7.90 39.31
C LYS A 125 30.53 -9.41 39.61
N LEU A 126 29.41 -10.06 39.31
CA LEU A 126 29.22 -11.47 39.60
C LEU A 126 29.98 -12.32 38.58
N THR A 127 30.87 -13.20 39.05
CA THR A 127 31.55 -14.19 38.21
C THR A 127 30.57 -15.28 37.81
N VAL A 128 30.27 -15.38 36.52
CA VAL A 128 29.36 -16.39 35.96
C VAL A 128 30.20 -17.57 35.45
N GLU A 129 29.81 -18.79 35.80
CA GLU A 129 30.43 -20.00 35.25
C GLU A 129 30.30 -20.03 33.71
N VAL A 130 31.33 -20.54 33.03
CA VAL A 130 31.45 -20.56 31.56
C VAL A 130 30.22 -21.17 30.89
N GLU A 131 29.62 -22.21 31.49
CA GLU A 131 28.39 -22.86 31.02
C GLU A 131 27.21 -21.88 30.96
N THR A 132 27.03 -21.08 32.01
CA THR A 132 25.89 -20.15 32.13
C THR A 132 26.06 -18.96 31.17
N ALA A 133 27.30 -18.48 30.99
CA ALA A 133 27.62 -17.48 29.98
C ALA A 133 27.31 -17.97 28.55
N ARG A 134 27.61 -19.24 28.24
CA ARG A 134 27.28 -19.85 26.93
C ARG A 134 25.78 -19.94 26.67
N VAL A 135 24.99 -20.33 27.67
CA VAL A 135 23.52 -20.42 27.56
C VAL A 135 22.91 -19.03 27.36
N LEU A 136 23.40 -18.03 28.08
CA LEU A 136 22.99 -16.64 27.90
C LEU A 136 23.32 -16.11 26.51
N TYR A 137 24.53 -16.35 26.03
CA TYR A 137 24.96 -15.92 24.70
C TYR A 137 24.15 -16.61 23.59
N SER A 138 23.88 -17.91 23.72
CA SER A 138 23.06 -18.67 22.77
C SER A 138 21.61 -18.20 22.75
N SER A 139 21.04 -17.88 23.92
CA SER A 139 19.67 -17.37 24.03
C SER A 139 19.54 -15.95 23.46
N PHE A 140 20.53 -15.10 23.70
CA PHE A 140 20.62 -13.76 23.10
C PHE A 140 20.73 -13.85 21.57
N PHE A 141 21.58 -14.73 21.06
CA PHE A 141 21.73 -14.96 19.62
C PHE A 141 20.43 -15.46 18.97
N LEU A 142 19.70 -16.36 19.63
CA LEU A 142 18.39 -16.85 19.14
C LEU A 142 17.33 -15.74 19.13
N ALA A 143 17.25 -14.92 20.18
CA ALA A 143 16.31 -13.81 20.24
C ALA A 143 16.61 -12.74 19.17
N PHE A 144 17.89 -12.44 18.94
CA PHE A 144 18.32 -11.45 17.97
C PHE A 144 18.14 -11.93 16.51
N SER A 145 18.39 -13.21 16.23
CA SER A 145 18.11 -13.81 14.92
C SER A 145 16.61 -13.88 14.62
N GLY A 146 15.76 -14.13 15.62
CA GLY A 146 14.31 -14.04 15.49
C GLY A 146 13.82 -12.63 15.11
N LEU A 147 14.38 -11.59 15.75
CA LEU A 147 14.08 -10.20 15.42
C LEU A 147 14.49 -9.84 13.98
N LEU A 148 15.64 -10.33 13.52
CA LEU A 148 16.13 -10.12 12.16
C LEU A 148 15.20 -10.74 11.11
N VAL A 149 14.72 -11.97 11.33
CA VAL A 149 13.75 -12.61 10.43
C VAL A 149 12.47 -11.77 10.35
N LEU A 150 11.99 -11.26 11.48
CA LEU A 150 10.82 -10.37 11.52
C LEU A 150 11.04 -9.06 10.74
N VAL A 151 12.19 -8.40 10.91
CA VAL A 151 12.52 -7.16 10.18
C VAL A 151 12.63 -7.42 8.67
N VAL A 152 13.27 -8.52 8.26
CA VAL A 152 13.38 -8.90 6.84
C VAL A 152 12.00 -9.26 6.28
N MET A 153 11.18 -10.04 6.99
CA MET A 153 9.83 -10.38 6.56
C MET A 153 8.95 -9.13 6.45
N PHE A 154 9.04 -8.20 7.39
CA PHE A 154 8.29 -6.94 7.36
C PHE A 154 8.76 -6.03 6.23
N SER A 155 10.07 -6.00 5.97
CA SER A 155 10.63 -5.24 4.84
C SER A 155 10.22 -5.83 3.49
N ILE A 156 10.21 -7.17 3.35
CA ILE A 156 9.71 -7.85 2.14
C ILE A 156 8.22 -7.57 1.96
N PHE A 157 7.42 -7.63 3.04
CA PHE A 157 5.99 -7.31 3.01
C PHE A 157 5.71 -5.86 2.57
N ILE A 158 6.52 -4.91 3.04
CA ILE A 158 6.43 -3.50 2.59
C ILE A 158 6.86 -3.37 1.13
N ILE A 159 7.92 -4.06 0.69
CA ILE A 159 8.38 -4.04 -0.71
C ILE A 159 7.32 -4.65 -1.64
N GLU A 160 6.67 -5.76 -1.26
CA GLU A 160 5.59 -6.39 -2.04
C GLU A 160 4.35 -5.50 -2.18
N ARG A 161 4.10 -4.61 -1.20
CA ARG A 161 3.00 -3.65 -1.26
C ARG A 161 3.38 -2.28 -1.81
N SER A 162 4.66 -1.97 -1.92
CA SER A 162 5.14 -0.69 -2.45
C SER A 162 5.19 -0.72 -3.98
N ILE A 163 4.45 0.18 -4.62
CA ILE A 163 4.37 0.31 -6.08
C ILE A 163 5.55 1.15 -6.63
N HIS A 164 6.39 1.76 -5.77
CA HIS A 164 7.45 2.67 -6.16
C HIS A 164 8.87 2.07 -6.02
N SER A 165 9.62 2.09 -7.13
CA SER A 165 10.99 1.56 -7.24
C SER A 165 11.99 2.25 -6.30
N ARG A 166 11.73 3.49 -5.89
CA ARG A 166 12.63 4.28 -5.04
C ARG A 166 12.60 3.83 -3.58
N ILE A 167 11.41 3.53 -3.04
CA ILE A 167 11.23 2.97 -1.69
C ILE A 167 11.81 1.55 -1.63
N ALA A 168 11.51 0.74 -2.65
CA ALA A 168 12.10 -0.59 -2.78
C ALA A 168 13.64 -0.54 -2.82
N ASN A 169 14.24 0.39 -3.57
CA ASN A 169 15.69 0.54 -3.65
C ASN A 169 16.32 1.00 -2.33
N LEU A 170 15.70 1.94 -1.61
CA LEU A 170 16.18 2.37 -0.29
C LEU A 170 16.11 1.22 0.73
N LEU A 171 14.99 0.48 0.77
CA LEU A 171 14.86 -0.70 1.62
C LEU A 171 15.86 -1.80 1.25
N ILE A 172 16.08 -2.05 -0.06
CA ILE A 172 17.09 -3.00 -0.54
C ILE A 172 18.50 -2.58 -0.13
N GLN A 173 18.85 -1.30 -0.23
CA GLN A 173 20.15 -0.80 0.21
C GLN A 173 20.34 -0.93 1.72
N SER A 174 19.31 -0.63 2.52
CA SER A 174 19.33 -0.82 3.97
C SER A 174 19.50 -2.30 4.35
N ILE A 175 18.80 -3.22 3.66
CA ILE A 175 18.95 -4.67 3.86
C ILE A 175 20.36 -5.14 3.49
N LYS A 176 20.93 -4.64 2.40
CA LYS A 176 22.32 -4.95 1.99
C LYS A 176 23.32 -4.47 3.04
N GLY A 177 23.17 -3.23 3.52
CA GLY A 177 24.01 -2.66 4.58
C GLY A 177 23.96 -3.49 5.85
N LEU A 178 22.76 -3.87 6.30
CA LEU A 178 22.58 -4.80 7.42
C LEU A 178 23.33 -6.11 7.14
N SER A 179 23.10 -6.76 6.00
CA SER A 179 23.69 -8.09 5.71
C SER A 179 25.23 -8.11 5.74
N VAL A 180 25.89 -7.04 5.27
CA VAL A 180 27.35 -6.94 5.29
C VAL A 180 27.87 -6.76 6.71
N MET A 181 27.21 -5.90 7.50
CA MET A 181 27.55 -5.69 8.90
C MET A 181 27.38 -6.98 9.72
N TYR A 182 26.32 -7.76 9.46
CA TYR A 182 26.11 -9.06 10.11
C TYR A 182 27.15 -10.10 9.71
N GLY A 183 27.58 -10.13 8.44
CA GLY A 183 28.69 -10.99 8.00
C GLY A 183 29.98 -10.71 8.77
N LEU A 184 30.27 -9.44 9.05
CA LEU A 184 31.41 -9.02 9.87
C LEU A 184 31.28 -9.44 11.34
N ILE A 185 30.08 -9.34 11.94
CA ILE A 185 29.84 -9.77 13.32
C ILE A 185 30.04 -11.28 13.47
N ILE A 186 29.50 -12.06 12.55
CA ILE A 186 29.65 -13.52 12.54
C ILE A 186 31.13 -13.87 12.36
N LEU A 187 31.82 -13.22 11.42
CA LEU A 187 33.26 -13.41 11.22
C LEU A 187 34.07 -13.09 12.48
N CYS A 188 33.84 -11.95 13.13
CA CYS A 188 34.52 -11.57 14.37
C CYS A 188 34.20 -12.54 15.52
N SER A 189 32.97 -13.05 15.59
CA SER A 189 32.56 -14.03 16.60
C SER A 189 33.23 -15.39 16.38
N VAL A 190 33.31 -15.83 15.12
CA VAL A 190 34.00 -17.06 14.71
C VAL A 190 35.51 -16.93 14.93
N LEU A 191 36.13 -15.82 14.54
CA LEU A 191 37.55 -15.56 14.79
C LEU A 191 37.87 -15.51 16.28
N SER A 192 36.98 -14.94 17.11
CA SER A 192 37.13 -14.96 18.57
C SER A 192 37.02 -16.38 19.14
N LEU A 193 36.14 -17.22 18.59
CA LEU A 193 36.00 -18.63 18.96
C LEU A 193 37.20 -19.48 18.51
N VAL A 194 37.74 -19.23 17.32
CA VAL A 194 38.94 -19.90 16.78
C VAL A 194 40.18 -19.50 17.57
N ALA A 195 40.32 -18.23 17.92
CA ALA A 195 41.39 -17.74 18.81
C ALA A 195 41.34 -18.36 20.22
N LEU A 196 40.16 -18.84 20.65
CA LEU A 196 39.98 -19.59 21.90
C LEU A 196 40.19 -21.10 21.73
N GLY A 197 40.15 -21.62 20.51
CA GLY A 197 40.22 -23.05 20.18
C GLY A 197 41.63 -23.57 19.88
N ASP A 198 42.59 -22.71 19.54
CA ASP A 198 43.92 -23.12 19.06
C ASP A 198 45.00 -23.13 20.16
N ASN A 199 44.66 -23.67 21.34
CA ASN A 199 45.63 -23.98 22.39
C ASN A 199 45.74 -25.50 22.60
N GLN A 200 46.30 -26.17 21.59
CA GLN A 200 47.19 -27.33 21.76
C GLN A 200 48.66 -26.90 21.63
N ILE A 201 49.00 -25.71 22.13
CA ILE A 201 50.38 -25.36 22.48
C ILE A 201 50.42 -25.33 24.00
N ASN A 202 51.18 -26.26 24.58
CA ASN A 202 51.48 -26.34 26.01
C ASN A 202 52.13 -25.02 26.48
N PHE A 203 51.32 -24.08 26.92
CA PHE A 203 51.71 -23.12 27.93
C PHE A 203 50.87 -23.40 29.17
N ASN A 204 51.55 -23.78 30.25
CA ASN A 204 50.99 -23.76 31.61
C ASN A 204 50.60 -22.31 31.94
N PHE A 205 49.42 -21.89 31.48
CA PHE A 205 48.71 -20.76 32.05
C PHE A 205 47.63 -21.32 32.96
N HIS A 206 47.76 -21.05 34.26
CA HIS A 206 46.66 -21.16 35.20
C HIS A 206 45.44 -20.45 34.61
N VAL A 207 44.37 -21.21 34.34
CA VAL A 207 43.05 -20.70 33.94
C VAL A 207 42.36 -20.07 35.15
N SER A 208 42.96 -19.00 35.68
CA SER A 208 42.38 -18.16 36.75
C SER A 208 42.23 -16.70 36.35
N THR A 209 42.61 -16.31 35.13
CA THR A 209 42.44 -14.92 34.67
C THR A 209 42.16 -14.84 33.16
N LEU A 210 40.92 -15.14 32.75
CA LEU A 210 40.39 -14.45 31.58
C LEU A 210 40.34 -12.97 31.97
N ASN A 211 41.25 -12.16 31.41
CA ASN A 211 41.39 -10.76 31.79
C ASN A 211 40.01 -10.07 31.69
N PRO A 212 39.42 -9.61 32.80
CA PRO A 212 38.07 -9.04 32.81
C PRO A 212 37.93 -7.86 31.84
N THR A 213 39.05 -7.21 31.49
CA THR A 213 39.14 -6.17 30.46
C THR A 213 38.76 -6.66 29.06
N ILE A 214 39.08 -7.90 28.70
CA ILE A 214 38.74 -8.46 27.37
C ILE A 214 37.24 -8.77 27.29
N VAL A 215 36.68 -9.44 28.31
CA VAL A 215 35.25 -9.78 28.37
C VAL A 215 34.38 -8.52 28.41
N SER A 216 34.78 -7.51 29.19
CA SER A 216 34.10 -6.22 29.23
C SER A 216 34.19 -5.47 27.90
N SER A 217 35.33 -5.52 27.19
CA SER A 217 35.47 -4.89 25.87
C SER A 217 34.57 -5.54 24.80
N LEU A 218 34.43 -6.87 24.81
CA LEU A 218 33.53 -7.61 23.93
C LEU A 218 32.05 -7.32 24.25
N PHE A 219 31.71 -7.23 25.54
CA PHE A 219 30.35 -6.87 25.96
C PHE A 219 30.00 -5.42 25.60
N LEU A 220 30.91 -4.46 25.82
CA LEU A 220 30.72 -3.07 25.42
C LEU A 220 30.65 -2.92 23.89
N GLY A 221 31.44 -3.68 23.14
CA GLY A 221 31.40 -3.70 21.68
C GLY A 221 30.07 -4.23 21.13
N THR A 222 29.57 -5.34 21.68
CA THR A 222 28.28 -5.93 21.30
C THR A 222 27.10 -5.05 21.72
N LEU A 223 27.15 -4.43 22.90
CA LEU A 223 26.15 -3.48 23.37
C LEU A 223 26.13 -2.20 22.52
N SER A 224 27.29 -1.62 22.22
CA SER A 224 27.42 -0.47 21.32
C SER A 224 26.83 -0.77 19.94
N LEU A 225 27.13 -1.95 19.39
CA LEU A 225 26.60 -2.36 18.10
C LEU A 225 25.08 -2.56 18.12
N ALA A 226 24.54 -3.18 19.18
CA ALA A 226 23.09 -3.32 19.35
C ALA A 226 22.38 -1.96 19.44
N ILE A 227 22.97 -1.01 20.19
CA ILE A 227 22.47 0.36 20.28
C ILE A 227 22.48 1.04 18.91
N ASN A 228 23.56 0.90 18.14
CA ASN A 228 23.66 1.47 16.79
C ASN A 228 22.63 0.85 15.82
N CYS A 229 22.38 -0.46 15.89
CA CYS A 229 21.33 -1.12 15.09
C CYS A 229 19.92 -0.61 15.43
N ILE A 230 19.63 -0.41 16.72
CA ILE A 230 18.35 0.15 17.18
C ILE A 230 18.20 1.58 16.64
N TRP A 231 19.24 2.41 16.78
CA TRP A 231 19.25 3.77 16.26
C TRP A 231 19.03 3.83 14.74
N LEU A 232 19.72 3.00 13.96
CA LEU A 232 19.53 2.91 12.51
C LEU A 232 18.10 2.49 12.15
N THR A 233 17.53 1.53 12.87
CA THR A 233 16.15 1.08 12.64
C THR A 233 15.15 2.20 12.92
N ILE A 234 15.37 2.97 14.00
CA ILE A 234 14.55 4.13 14.36
C ILE A 234 14.64 5.21 13.27
N ILE A 235 15.85 5.54 12.80
CA ILE A 235 16.05 6.54 11.74
C ILE A 235 15.35 6.12 10.45
N VAL A 236 15.51 4.86 10.02
CA VAL A 236 14.84 4.33 8.81
C VAL A 236 13.32 4.35 8.98
N PHE A 237 12.80 4.01 10.17
CA PHE A 237 11.37 4.07 10.46
C PHE A 237 10.85 5.51 10.36
N PHE A 238 11.53 6.49 10.96
CA PHE A 238 11.11 7.89 10.87
C PHE A 238 11.21 8.45 9.45
N GLN A 239 12.27 8.12 8.70
CA GLN A 239 12.36 8.50 7.28
C GLN A 239 11.23 7.88 6.45
N ALA A 240 10.87 6.62 6.70
CA ALA A 240 9.74 5.99 6.02
C ALA A 240 8.40 6.66 6.41
N VAL A 241 8.23 7.02 7.68
CA VAL A 241 7.06 7.77 8.15
C VAL A 241 6.97 9.15 7.51
N ASP A 242 8.08 9.86 7.35
CA ASP A 242 8.09 11.19 6.74
C ASP A 242 7.81 11.12 5.23
N VAL A 243 8.32 10.10 4.52
CA VAL A 243 7.94 9.83 3.12
C VAL A 243 6.45 9.49 3.00
N LEU A 244 5.90 8.69 3.93
CA LEU A 244 4.47 8.39 3.96
C LEU A 244 3.63 9.64 4.28
N LYS A 245 4.13 10.55 5.12
CA LYS A 245 3.46 11.84 5.38
C LYS A 245 3.50 12.76 4.16
N GLU A 246 4.60 12.78 3.41
CA GLU A 246 4.68 13.53 2.15
C GLU A 246 3.75 12.97 1.06
N GLU A 247 3.52 11.65 1.02
CA GLU A 247 2.51 11.05 0.12
C GLU A 247 1.06 11.36 0.55
N ILE A 248 0.82 11.59 1.84
CA ILE A 248 -0.51 11.89 2.39
C ILE A 248 -0.78 13.40 2.38
N SER A 249 0.27 14.23 2.42
CA SER A 249 0.17 15.68 2.40
C SER A 249 0.01 16.15 0.95
N PRO A 250 -1.18 16.62 0.54
CA PRO A 250 -1.42 16.94 -0.85
C PRO A 250 -0.53 18.14 -1.24
N LYS A 251 0.11 18.06 -2.41
CA LYS A 251 1.00 19.11 -2.90
C LYS A 251 0.17 20.34 -3.28
N GLY A 252 0.17 21.37 -2.45
CA GLY A 252 -0.43 22.67 -2.77
C GLY A 252 -1.07 23.37 -1.57
N THR A 253 -1.74 24.49 -1.84
CA THR A 253 -2.53 25.25 -0.85
C THR A 253 -3.91 25.63 -1.41
N GLY A 254 -4.28 25.10 -2.58
CA GLY A 254 -5.51 25.46 -3.28
C GLY A 254 -6.71 24.58 -2.92
N PRO A 255 -7.80 24.66 -3.71
CA PRO A 255 -9.02 23.92 -3.48
C PRO A 255 -8.79 22.40 -3.45
N LYS A 256 -9.53 21.71 -2.60
CA LYS A 256 -9.48 20.27 -2.38
C LYS A 256 -10.42 19.55 -3.34
N VAL A 257 -9.84 18.78 -4.25
CA VAL A 257 -10.55 17.97 -5.23
C VAL A 257 -10.51 16.52 -4.79
N VAL A 258 -11.66 15.88 -4.67
CA VAL A 258 -11.74 14.47 -4.30
C VAL A 258 -12.38 13.63 -5.39
N PHE A 259 -11.67 12.58 -5.82
CA PHE A 259 -12.17 11.62 -6.78
C PHE A 259 -12.91 10.48 -6.08
N GLU A 260 -14.11 10.17 -6.57
CA GLU A 260 -14.89 9.04 -6.12
C GLU A 260 -14.35 7.74 -6.73
N GLU A 261 -13.66 6.93 -5.91
CA GLU A 261 -13.03 5.67 -6.32
C GLU A 261 -13.62 4.45 -5.61
N THR A 262 -14.73 4.59 -4.88
CA THR A 262 -15.36 3.49 -4.14
C THR A 262 -16.02 2.46 -5.08
N ARG A 263 -16.32 2.87 -6.32
CA ARG A 263 -17.02 2.09 -7.36
C ARG A 263 -16.21 1.91 -8.64
N LEU A 264 -14.88 1.94 -8.57
CA LEU A 264 -14.05 1.79 -9.76
C LEU A 264 -14.40 0.52 -10.53
N TYR A 265 -14.59 0.67 -11.84
CA TYR A 265 -14.69 -0.48 -12.72
C TYR A 265 -13.34 -1.19 -12.78
N SER A 266 -13.36 -2.50 -12.52
CA SER A 266 -12.18 -3.35 -12.61
C SER A 266 -12.37 -4.46 -13.63
N ARG A 267 -11.44 -4.57 -14.58
CA ARG A 267 -11.33 -5.71 -15.51
C ARG A 267 -9.95 -6.34 -15.41
N GLY A 268 -9.80 -7.29 -14.49
CA GLY A 268 -8.50 -7.83 -14.09
C GLY A 268 -7.70 -6.79 -13.30
N TRP A 269 -6.47 -6.50 -13.71
CA TRP A 269 -5.58 -5.49 -13.08
C TRP A 269 -5.85 -4.05 -13.56
N ARG A 270 -7.02 -3.79 -14.15
CA ARG A 270 -7.35 -2.52 -14.77
C ARG A 270 -8.34 -1.74 -13.91
N TYR A 271 -7.88 -0.73 -13.17
CA TYR A 271 -8.74 0.23 -12.49
C TYR A 271 -8.92 1.45 -13.39
N GLU A 272 -10.03 1.48 -14.11
CA GLU A 272 -10.29 2.57 -15.05
C GLU A 272 -10.59 3.88 -14.34
N CYS A 273 -10.05 4.98 -14.84
CA CYS A 273 -10.19 6.33 -14.30
C CYS A 273 -9.66 6.54 -12.87
N ALA A 274 -8.91 5.57 -12.33
CA ALA A 274 -8.29 5.72 -11.02
C ALA A 274 -7.10 6.69 -11.10
N ILE A 275 -7.05 7.68 -10.21
CA ILE A 275 -6.01 8.70 -10.17
C ILE A 275 -4.66 8.16 -9.66
N SER A 276 -4.67 7.01 -8.99
CA SER A 276 -3.45 6.31 -8.55
C SER A 276 -2.87 5.37 -9.62
N ASN A 277 -3.48 5.30 -10.80
CA ASN A 277 -3.12 4.34 -11.83
C ASN A 277 -2.42 5.03 -13.01
N HIS A 278 -1.14 4.72 -13.19
CA HIS A 278 -0.29 5.31 -14.23
C HIS A 278 -0.39 4.65 -15.61
N LYS A 279 -1.25 3.65 -15.78
CA LYS A 279 -1.46 3.00 -17.08
C LYS A 279 -2.45 3.80 -17.92
N ILE A 280 -2.49 3.50 -19.22
CA ILE A 280 -3.32 4.20 -20.22
C ILE A 280 -4.80 4.40 -19.83
N TYR A 281 -5.37 3.52 -19.01
CA TYR A 281 -6.77 3.57 -18.57
C TYR A 281 -6.99 4.25 -17.21
N GLY A 282 -5.93 4.65 -16.51
CA GLY A 282 -6.02 5.45 -15.29
C GLY A 282 -6.08 6.95 -15.58
N CYS A 283 -6.10 7.77 -14.53
CA CYS A 283 -6.17 9.23 -14.59
C CYS A 283 -5.04 9.90 -13.77
N SER A 284 -3.87 9.26 -13.66
CA SER A 284 -2.74 9.85 -12.93
C SER A 284 -2.28 11.17 -13.54
N ASP A 285 -2.34 11.28 -14.87
CA ASP A 285 -1.83 12.43 -15.60
C ASP A 285 -2.78 13.63 -15.37
N PHE A 286 -4.09 13.37 -15.35
CA PHE A 286 -5.07 14.40 -15.00
C PHE A 286 -4.95 14.85 -13.53
N ARG A 287 -4.65 13.93 -12.60
CA ARG A 287 -4.30 14.28 -11.22
C ARG A 287 -3.06 15.18 -11.16
N GLU A 288 -2.02 14.84 -11.90
CA GLU A 288 -0.77 15.64 -11.96
C GLU A 288 -1.05 17.04 -12.53
N ALA A 289 -1.82 17.14 -13.61
CA ALA A 289 -2.25 18.42 -14.17
C ALA A 289 -3.00 19.29 -13.14
N LEU A 290 -3.88 18.68 -12.33
CA LEU A 290 -4.58 19.37 -11.24
C LEU A 290 -3.63 19.84 -10.13
N GLU A 291 -2.71 18.97 -9.68
CA GLU A 291 -1.70 19.31 -8.66
C GLU A 291 -0.75 20.41 -9.12
N ASP A 292 -0.34 20.38 -10.39
CA ASP A 292 0.48 21.42 -11.01
C ASP A 292 -0.25 22.78 -11.03
N ASN A 293 -1.58 22.75 -11.19
CA ASN A 293 -2.48 23.88 -11.04
C ASN A 293 -2.89 24.18 -9.58
N LYS A 294 -2.11 23.69 -8.60
CA LYS A 294 -2.23 23.98 -7.15
C LYS A 294 -3.46 23.40 -6.45
N PHE A 295 -4.21 22.51 -7.11
CA PHE A 295 -5.29 21.78 -6.45
C PHE A 295 -4.74 20.70 -5.52
N LEU A 296 -5.42 20.52 -4.39
CA LEU A 296 -5.13 19.42 -3.47
C LEU A 296 -5.97 18.21 -3.87
N VAL A 297 -5.36 17.25 -4.56
CA VAL A 297 -6.10 16.09 -5.09
C VAL A 297 -6.04 14.91 -4.12
N SER A 298 -7.20 14.33 -3.82
CA SER A 298 -7.35 13.14 -3.00
C SER A 298 -8.38 12.17 -3.59
N ARG A 299 -8.60 11.04 -2.93
CA ARG A 299 -9.61 10.05 -3.32
C ARG A 299 -10.43 9.56 -2.14
N ILE A 300 -11.68 9.18 -2.41
CA ILE A 300 -12.52 8.41 -1.49
C ILE A 300 -12.65 6.99 -2.04
N ALA A 301 -12.11 6.01 -1.32
CA ALA A 301 -12.13 4.60 -1.70
C ALA A 301 -12.96 3.71 -0.73
N ILE A 302 -13.62 4.32 0.25
CA ILE A 302 -14.41 3.64 1.28
C ILE A 302 -15.89 4.02 1.14
N LYS A 303 -16.78 3.01 1.17
CA LYS A 303 -18.25 3.18 1.20
C LYS A 303 -18.80 3.12 2.63
N PRO A 304 -19.99 3.71 2.88
CA PRO A 304 -20.71 4.63 1.99
C PRO A 304 -20.09 6.03 1.99
N ILE A 305 -20.33 6.80 0.92
CA ILE A 305 -19.96 8.21 0.89
C ILE A 305 -20.91 8.98 1.81
N SER A 306 -20.38 9.81 2.71
CA SER A 306 -21.16 10.61 3.64
C SER A 306 -20.88 12.10 3.50
N TYR A 307 -21.82 12.93 3.93
CA TYR A 307 -21.65 14.39 3.91
C TYR A 307 -20.46 14.80 4.79
N GLU A 308 -20.23 14.13 5.92
CA GLU A 308 -19.10 14.41 6.82
C GLU A 308 -17.74 14.17 6.16
N THR A 309 -17.70 13.26 5.18
CA THR A 309 -16.51 13.00 4.38
C THR A 309 -16.37 14.04 3.27
N LEU A 310 -17.48 14.38 2.59
CA LEU A 310 -17.49 15.32 1.48
C LEU A 310 -17.20 16.77 1.92
N GLN A 311 -17.77 17.24 3.04
CA GLN A 311 -17.61 18.62 3.54
C GLN A 311 -16.15 19.02 3.87
N LYS A 312 -15.21 18.07 3.84
CA LYS A 312 -13.77 18.31 4.03
C LYS A 312 -13.08 18.74 2.73
N HIS A 313 -13.80 18.68 1.62
CA HIS A 313 -13.33 18.94 0.27
C HIS A 313 -14.19 20.04 -0.36
N ASP A 314 -13.69 20.64 -1.43
CA ASP A 314 -14.38 21.72 -2.14
C ASP A 314 -15.07 21.17 -3.39
N ILE A 315 -14.50 20.14 -4.01
CA ILE A 315 -15.00 19.56 -5.27
C ILE A 315 -15.03 18.04 -5.17
N LEU A 316 -16.15 17.44 -5.57
CA LEU A 316 -16.32 16.01 -5.79
C LEU A 316 -16.29 15.71 -7.30
N VAL A 317 -15.47 14.75 -7.70
CA VAL A 317 -15.38 14.27 -9.08
C VAL A 317 -15.85 12.81 -9.15
N ILE A 318 -16.90 12.57 -9.93
CA ILE A 318 -17.44 11.24 -10.21
C ILE A 318 -17.23 10.96 -11.70
N LEU A 319 -16.17 10.19 -12.02
CA LEU A 319 -15.82 9.84 -13.40
C LEU A 319 -16.56 8.61 -13.90
N ARG A 320 -16.11 7.40 -13.54
CA ARG A 320 -16.74 6.13 -13.92
C ARG A 320 -17.20 5.37 -12.69
N THR A 321 -18.40 4.81 -12.72
CA THR A 321 -18.90 3.97 -11.62
C THR A 321 -19.31 2.59 -12.11
N ASN A 322 -19.25 1.61 -11.21
CA ASN A 322 -19.74 0.26 -11.43
C ASN A 322 -20.66 -0.16 -10.28
N GLY A 323 -21.86 0.43 -10.27
CA GLY A 323 -22.91 0.16 -9.30
C GLY A 323 -23.57 1.42 -8.76
N ASP A 324 -24.74 1.23 -8.17
CA ASP A 324 -25.62 2.32 -7.74
C ASP A 324 -25.12 3.07 -6.49
N TYR A 325 -25.66 4.26 -6.31
CA TYR A 325 -25.60 5.02 -5.07
C TYR A 325 -26.84 4.73 -4.24
N SER A 326 -26.67 4.52 -2.93
CA SER A 326 -27.81 4.48 -2.02
C SER A 326 -28.49 5.84 -1.91
N SER A 327 -29.75 5.90 -1.50
CA SER A 327 -30.46 7.16 -1.25
C SER A 327 -29.71 8.06 -0.27
N ALA A 328 -29.13 7.49 0.79
CA ALA A 328 -28.33 8.25 1.76
C ALA A 328 -27.05 8.87 1.16
N GLU A 329 -26.40 8.18 0.21
CA GLU A 329 -25.25 8.74 -0.52
C GLU A 329 -25.69 9.85 -1.49
N ILE A 330 -26.82 9.66 -2.17
CA ILE A 330 -27.40 10.68 -3.06
C ILE A 330 -27.75 11.93 -2.25
N ASP A 331 -28.43 11.77 -1.11
CA ASP A 331 -28.78 12.87 -0.20
C ASP A 331 -27.51 13.58 0.33
N ALA A 332 -26.45 12.83 0.65
CA ALA A 332 -25.18 13.38 1.08
C ALA A 332 -24.49 14.22 -0.01
N ILE A 333 -24.47 13.72 -1.26
CA ILE A 333 -23.90 14.43 -2.41
C ILE A 333 -24.73 15.68 -2.76
N GLU A 334 -26.06 15.57 -2.77
CA GLU A 334 -26.95 16.71 -2.98
C GLU A 334 -26.72 17.78 -1.93
N LYS A 335 -26.68 17.39 -0.64
CA LYS A 335 -26.42 18.32 0.47
C LYS A 335 -25.05 18.98 0.33
N PHE A 336 -24.02 18.23 -0.05
CA PHE A 336 -22.67 18.76 -0.30
C PHE A 336 -22.68 19.88 -1.35
N VAL A 337 -23.33 19.65 -2.49
CA VAL A 337 -23.47 20.69 -3.53
C VAL A 337 -24.29 21.86 -3.03
N LYS A 338 -25.45 21.59 -2.40
CA LYS A 338 -26.35 22.64 -1.91
C LYS A 338 -25.68 23.59 -0.91
N GLU A 339 -24.74 23.09 -0.11
CA GLU A 339 -23.98 23.87 0.87
C GLU A 339 -22.72 24.56 0.31
N GLY A 340 -22.41 24.41 -0.98
CA GLY A 340 -21.33 25.15 -1.64
C GLY A 340 -20.30 24.29 -2.37
N GLY A 341 -20.40 22.96 -2.29
CA GLY A 341 -19.50 22.05 -2.99
C GLY A 341 -19.67 22.08 -4.51
N GLY A 342 -18.59 21.84 -5.23
CA GLY A 342 -18.61 21.60 -6.68
C GLY A 342 -18.76 20.11 -7.01
N LEU A 343 -19.57 19.77 -8.00
CA LEU A 343 -19.73 18.39 -8.50
C LEU A 343 -19.44 18.30 -10.00
N LEU A 344 -18.45 17.49 -10.37
CA LEU A 344 -18.33 16.97 -11.73
C LEU A 344 -18.96 15.58 -11.78
N LEU A 345 -20.09 15.44 -12.47
CA LEU A 345 -20.73 14.16 -12.74
C LEU A 345 -20.55 13.79 -14.21
N ALA A 346 -19.52 13.01 -14.49
CA ALA A 346 -19.32 12.42 -15.81
C ALA A 346 -20.10 11.11 -15.93
N SER A 347 -20.50 10.72 -17.12
CA SER A 347 -21.08 9.41 -17.40
C SER A 347 -20.73 8.98 -18.83
N GLY A 348 -21.05 7.75 -19.21
CA GLY A 348 -20.90 7.25 -20.56
C GLY A 348 -21.82 6.05 -20.77
N ARG A 349 -21.63 5.35 -21.89
CA ARG A 349 -22.49 4.24 -22.32
C ARG A 349 -22.82 3.21 -21.24
N TRP A 350 -21.84 2.84 -20.43
CA TRP A 350 -21.95 1.69 -19.52
C TRP A 350 -22.38 2.04 -18.09
N ASP A 351 -22.36 3.32 -17.71
CA ASP A 351 -22.58 3.71 -16.31
C ASP A 351 -23.66 4.77 -16.10
N ALA A 352 -24.27 5.28 -17.17
CA ALA A 352 -25.43 6.18 -17.10
C ALA A 352 -26.56 5.62 -16.24
N ILE A 353 -26.81 4.31 -16.32
CA ILE A 353 -27.84 3.64 -15.51
C ILE A 353 -27.58 3.78 -14.00
N PHE A 354 -26.33 3.70 -13.57
CA PHE A 354 -25.95 3.77 -12.15
C PHE A 354 -25.92 5.20 -11.59
N LYS A 355 -25.93 6.20 -12.47
CA LYS A 355 -25.81 7.62 -12.11
C LYS A 355 -27.09 8.41 -12.29
N ASN A 356 -28.05 7.88 -13.04
CA ASN A 356 -29.27 8.61 -13.35
C ASN A 356 -30.12 8.93 -12.12
N ASP A 357 -30.10 8.11 -11.07
CA ASP A 357 -30.80 8.45 -9.82
C ASP A 357 -30.16 9.65 -9.10
N LEU A 358 -28.83 9.76 -9.15
CA LEU A 358 -28.12 10.95 -8.66
C LEU A 358 -28.36 12.17 -9.58
N ALA A 359 -28.23 12.01 -10.89
CA ALA A 359 -28.42 13.10 -11.85
C ALA A 359 -29.84 13.69 -11.79
N LYS A 360 -30.86 12.83 -11.64
CA LYS A 360 -32.26 13.25 -11.52
C LYS A 360 -32.50 14.14 -10.31
N ARG A 361 -31.68 14.03 -9.26
CA ARG A 361 -31.75 14.91 -8.10
C ARG A 361 -31.51 16.38 -8.45
N PHE A 362 -30.79 16.62 -9.53
CA PHE A 362 -30.53 17.94 -10.11
C PHE A 362 -31.41 18.23 -11.34
N GLY A 363 -32.41 17.40 -11.62
CA GLY A 363 -33.28 17.53 -12.79
C GLY A 363 -32.63 17.13 -14.12
N VAL A 364 -31.52 16.40 -14.09
CA VAL A 364 -30.76 15.99 -15.28
C VAL A 364 -30.84 14.47 -15.46
N ARG A 365 -30.83 13.99 -16.71
CA ARG A 365 -30.77 12.56 -17.02
C ARG A 365 -29.91 12.26 -18.24
N PHE A 366 -29.02 11.28 -18.12
CA PHE A 366 -28.23 10.75 -19.23
C PHE A 366 -29.00 9.69 -20.03
N ALA A 367 -28.79 9.64 -21.34
CA ALA A 367 -29.22 8.53 -22.17
C ALA A 367 -28.53 7.23 -21.72
N THR A 368 -29.23 6.11 -21.86
CA THR A 368 -28.76 4.78 -21.43
C THR A 368 -28.75 3.81 -22.60
N GLY A 369 -27.90 2.78 -22.55
CA GLY A 369 -27.92 1.66 -23.50
C GLY A 369 -27.14 1.89 -24.79
N GLY A 370 -26.84 3.15 -25.12
CA GLY A 370 -26.11 3.51 -26.33
C GLY A 370 -24.94 4.46 -26.10
N GLN A 371 -24.37 4.93 -27.21
CA GLN A 371 -23.32 5.93 -27.24
C GLN A 371 -23.46 6.82 -28.47
N ILE A 372 -22.91 8.04 -28.38
CA ILE A 372 -22.74 8.90 -29.54
C ILE A 372 -21.64 8.30 -30.42
N CYS A 373 -21.95 8.22 -31.71
CA CYS A 373 -21.02 7.86 -32.77
C CYS A 373 -20.99 8.97 -33.83
N HIS A 374 -19.91 9.02 -34.60
CA HIS A 374 -19.73 10.00 -35.67
C HIS A 374 -18.95 9.39 -36.84
N SER A 375 -19.27 9.84 -38.06
CA SER A 375 -18.78 9.21 -39.29
C SER A 375 -17.44 9.76 -39.76
N GLN A 376 -17.19 11.05 -39.56
CA GLN A 376 -16.03 11.78 -40.11
C GLN A 376 -15.16 12.42 -39.03
N ASN A 377 -15.74 13.09 -38.03
CA ASN A 377 -14.97 13.74 -36.96
C ASN A 377 -14.86 12.78 -35.77
N CYS A 378 -13.97 11.79 -35.90
CA CYS A 378 -13.71 10.83 -34.84
C CYS A 378 -12.24 10.44 -34.76
N TYR A 379 -11.78 10.09 -33.56
CA TYR A 379 -10.38 9.74 -33.32
C TYR A 379 -9.97 8.49 -34.11
N GLN A 380 -9.04 8.62 -35.06
CA GLN A 380 -8.48 7.50 -35.83
C GLN A 380 -9.53 6.58 -36.47
N ASN A 381 -10.62 7.14 -37.03
CA ASN A 381 -11.76 6.41 -37.59
C ASN A 381 -12.54 5.56 -36.57
N GLN A 382 -12.30 5.74 -35.27
CA GLN A 382 -13.07 5.12 -34.20
C GLN A 382 -14.35 5.92 -33.99
N LYS A 383 -15.40 5.55 -34.72
CA LYS A 383 -16.70 6.24 -34.71
C LYS A 383 -17.26 6.52 -33.31
N MET A 384 -16.92 5.68 -32.33
CA MET A 384 -17.37 5.76 -30.92
C MET A 384 -16.55 6.78 -30.08
N VAL A 385 -15.61 7.47 -30.72
CA VAL A 385 -14.78 8.51 -30.13
C VAL A 385 -14.95 9.82 -30.92
N PRO A 386 -16.15 10.43 -30.90
CA PRO A 386 -16.44 11.64 -31.66
C PRO A 386 -15.62 12.84 -31.15
N GLU A 387 -15.23 13.70 -32.08
CA GLU A 387 -14.75 15.06 -31.81
C GLU A 387 -15.95 15.96 -31.56
N ILE A 388 -15.94 16.70 -30.45
CA ILE A 388 -16.95 17.69 -30.12
C ILE A 388 -16.39 19.07 -30.44
N SER A 389 -17.06 19.78 -31.34
CA SER A 389 -16.67 21.13 -31.78
C SER A 389 -17.76 22.19 -31.62
N GLU A 390 -19.03 21.78 -31.44
CA GLU A 390 -20.13 22.69 -31.13
C GLU A 390 -20.11 23.08 -29.65
N ILE A 391 -19.34 24.14 -29.35
CA ILE A 391 -19.06 24.61 -28.01
C ILE A 391 -19.50 26.07 -27.87
N ASP A 392 -20.25 26.39 -26.83
CA ASP A 392 -20.57 27.77 -26.46
C ASP A 392 -19.34 28.46 -25.86
N ARG A 393 -18.50 29.03 -26.72
CA ARG A 393 -17.29 29.77 -26.30
C ARG A 393 -17.58 31.15 -25.70
N THR A 394 -18.84 31.60 -25.68
CA THR A 394 -19.22 32.78 -24.90
C THR A 394 -19.26 32.47 -23.40
N ASP A 395 -19.42 31.19 -23.06
CA ASP A 395 -19.37 30.69 -21.70
C ASP A 395 -17.95 30.77 -21.12
N GLU A 396 -17.81 31.35 -19.92
CA GLU A 396 -16.52 31.55 -19.28
C GLU A 396 -15.74 30.25 -19.00
N MET A 397 -16.44 29.13 -18.82
CA MET A 397 -15.82 27.83 -18.53
C MET A 397 -15.18 27.24 -19.79
N LEU A 398 -15.67 27.60 -20.99
CA LEU A 398 -15.27 26.96 -22.25
C LEU A 398 -14.64 27.92 -23.25
N ARG A 399 -14.37 29.17 -22.86
CA ARG A 399 -13.84 30.22 -23.74
C ARG A 399 -12.56 29.80 -24.48
N ASN A 400 -11.72 28.99 -23.84
CA ASN A 400 -10.44 28.54 -24.39
C ASN A 400 -10.51 27.14 -25.01
N ILE A 401 -11.68 26.50 -25.02
CA ILE A 401 -11.86 25.15 -25.56
C ILE A 401 -12.31 25.26 -27.02
N GLN A 402 -11.48 24.73 -27.92
CA GLN A 402 -11.81 24.63 -29.33
C GLN A 402 -12.55 23.33 -29.62
N LYS A 403 -12.00 22.22 -29.13
CA LYS A 403 -12.56 20.89 -29.36
C LYS A 403 -12.02 19.85 -28.40
N PHE A 404 -12.79 18.80 -28.17
CA PHE A 404 -12.40 17.70 -27.29
C PHE A 404 -12.95 16.38 -27.80
N TYR A 405 -12.35 15.27 -27.39
CA TYR A 405 -12.86 13.94 -27.71
C TYR A 405 -13.78 13.43 -26.61
N MET A 406 -14.90 12.85 -26.99
CA MET A 406 -15.70 12.02 -26.09
C MET A 406 -15.46 10.56 -26.39
N VAL A 407 -15.34 9.73 -25.37
CA VAL A 407 -15.01 8.30 -25.53
C VAL A 407 -16.14 7.46 -25.00
N ASN A 408 -16.73 6.61 -25.85
CA ASN A 408 -17.92 5.81 -25.52
C ASN A 408 -18.99 6.66 -24.81
N GLY A 409 -19.13 7.90 -25.30
CA GLY A 409 -19.91 8.93 -24.63
C GLY A 409 -21.40 8.71 -24.82
N THR A 410 -22.19 9.10 -23.83
CA THR A 410 -23.64 9.26 -23.92
C THR A 410 -23.98 10.75 -24.04
N TYR A 411 -25.27 11.08 -24.05
CA TYR A 411 -25.75 12.46 -24.03
C TYR A 411 -26.75 12.70 -22.90
N ILE A 412 -27.13 13.96 -22.71
CA ILE A 412 -28.07 14.41 -21.70
C ILE A 412 -29.47 14.52 -22.33
N THR A 413 -30.38 13.64 -21.91
CA THR A 413 -31.78 13.58 -22.40
C THR A 413 -32.71 14.56 -21.71
N GLU A 414 -32.43 14.90 -20.46
CA GLU A 414 -33.18 15.87 -19.67
C GLU A 414 -32.18 16.85 -19.08
N ILE A 415 -32.40 18.15 -19.31
CA ILE A 415 -31.45 19.20 -18.91
C ILE A 415 -31.92 19.98 -17.68
N GLY A 416 -33.18 19.82 -17.25
CA GLY A 416 -33.73 20.54 -16.10
C GLY A 416 -33.50 22.06 -16.20
N GLN A 417 -32.85 22.63 -15.18
CA GLN A 417 -32.42 24.04 -15.15
C GLN A 417 -30.96 24.24 -15.61
N SER A 418 -30.28 23.19 -16.06
CA SER A 418 -28.90 23.30 -16.55
C SER A 418 -28.84 23.95 -17.93
N LYS A 419 -27.76 24.70 -18.16
CA LYS A 419 -27.43 25.30 -19.46
C LYS A 419 -26.55 24.33 -20.22
N VAL A 420 -26.97 23.93 -21.42
CA VAL A 420 -26.12 23.19 -22.37
C VAL A 420 -25.05 24.13 -22.90
N VAL A 421 -23.80 23.68 -22.86
CA VAL A 421 -22.62 24.47 -23.26
C VAL A 421 -21.74 23.74 -24.28
N ALA A 422 -22.00 22.46 -24.55
CA ALA A 422 -21.51 21.77 -25.74
C ALA A 422 -22.48 20.67 -26.19
N SER A 423 -22.53 20.43 -27.50
CA SER A 423 -23.33 19.40 -28.16
C SER A 423 -22.50 18.66 -29.21
N SER A 424 -22.95 17.48 -29.65
CA SER A 424 -22.46 16.92 -30.91
C SER A 424 -22.94 17.75 -32.10
N ASP A 425 -22.46 17.45 -33.31
CA ASP A 425 -22.90 18.09 -34.56
C ASP A 425 -23.96 17.26 -35.31
N ASP A 426 -24.30 17.70 -36.52
CA ASP A 426 -25.35 17.19 -37.39
C ASP A 426 -25.15 15.73 -37.85
N ASP A 427 -23.91 15.25 -38.03
CA ASP A 427 -23.65 13.89 -38.52
C ASP A 427 -23.34 12.88 -37.40
N ALA A 428 -23.56 13.28 -36.16
CA ALA A 428 -23.58 12.38 -35.02
C ALA A 428 -24.87 11.57 -34.97
N TRP A 429 -24.77 10.31 -34.52
CA TRP A 429 -25.92 9.47 -34.21
C TRP A 429 -25.76 8.78 -32.86
N PHE A 430 -26.87 8.43 -32.23
CA PHE A 430 -26.86 7.60 -31.04
C PHE A 430 -27.04 6.13 -31.41
N GLU A 431 -26.03 5.32 -31.11
CA GLU A 431 -25.98 3.89 -31.42
C GLU A 431 -26.36 3.07 -30.18
N ILE A 432 -27.51 2.40 -30.23
CA ILE A 432 -27.91 1.36 -29.27
C ILE A 432 -27.77 0.00 -29.98
N PRO A 433 -26.99 -0.96 -29.44
CA PRO A 433 -26.77 -2.24 -30.10
C PRO A 433 -28.07 -2.97 -30.41
N GLY A 434 -28.28 -3.31 -31.68
CA GLY A 434 -29.46 -4.03 -32.13
C GLY A 434 -30.68 -3.15 -32.44
N GLU A 435 -30.56 -1.83 -32.28
CA GLU A 435 -31.59 -0.86 -32.65
C GLU A 435 -31.15 -0.03 -33.85
N LYS A 436 -32.13 0.59 -34.53
CA LYS A 436 -31.83 1.53 -35.60
C LYS A 436 -31.27 2.82 -34.97
N PRO A 437 -30.13 3.34 -35.46
CA PRO A 437 -29.55 4.58 -34.98
C PRO A 437 -30.53 5.76 -34.97
N ASP A 438 -30.50 6.53 -33.87
CA ASP A 438 -31.10 7.86 -33.84
C ASP A 438 -30.14 8.85 -34.49
N THR A 439 -30.55 9.43 -35.61
CA THR A 439 -29.73 10.30 -36.47
C THR A 439 -30.10 11.77 -36.31
N SER A 440 -30.69 12.14 -35.16
CA SER A 440 -31.14 13.51 -34.88
C SER A 440 -30.01 14.53 -34.71
N GLY A 441 -28.75 14.09 -34.57
CA GLY A 441 -27.60 14.99 -34.38
C GLY A 441 -27.74 15.84 -33.11
N HIS A 442 -26.83 16.81 -32.93
CA HIS A 442 -26.93 17.85 -31.88
C HIS A 442 -27.25 17.37 -30.46
N PHE A 443 -26.73 16.21 -30.07
CA PHE A 443 -26.95 15.65 -28.75
C PHE A 443 -26.27 16.53 -27.68
N PRO A 444 -26.98 16.97 -26.62
CA PRO A 444 -26.35 17.74 -25.54
C PRO A 444 -25.34 16.88 -24.79
N VAL A 445 -24.06 17.24 -24.82
CA VAL A 445 -22.99 16.42 -24.23
C VAL A 445 -22.37 17.01 -22.96
N LEU A 446 -22.49 18.32 -22.78
CA LEU A 446 -21.97 19.04 -21.62
C LEU A 446 -22.98 20.09 -21.19
N SER A 447 -23.42 20.02 -19.94
CA SER A 447 -24.25 21.05 -19.32
C SER A 447 -23.75 21.41 -17.94
N LYS A 448 -24.12 22.60 -17.47
CA LYS A 448 -23.74 23.08 -16.15
C LYS A 448 -24.86 23.86 -15.48
N MET A 449 -24.83 23.94 -14.16
CA MET A 449 -25.75 24.74 -13.37
C MET A 449 -25.16 25.15 -12.03
N GLU A 450 -25.75 26.20 -11.45
CA GLU A 450 -25.62 26.47 -10.02
C GLU A 450 -26.75 25.73 -9.28
N TYR A 451 -26.46 25.19 -8.09
CA TYR A 451 -27.44 24.45 -7.29
C TYR A 451 -27.24 24.75 -5.80
N GLY A 452 -28.21 25.44 -5.20
CA GLY A 452 -28.03 26.00 -3.87
C GLY A 452 -26.88 27.02 -3.87
N LYS A 453 -25.86 26.79 -3.05
CA LYS A 453 -24.64 27.63 -3.00
C LYS A 453 -23.51 27.09 -3.87
N GLY A 454 -23.64 25.87 -4.40
CA GLY A 454 -22.60 25.16 -5.15
C GLY A 454 -22.89 25.08 -6.64
N ARG A 455 -22.13 24.22 -7.32
CA ARG A 455 -22.09 24.13 -8.78
C ARG A 455 -22.02 22.69 -9.25
N VAL A 456 -22.64 22.42 -10.39
CA VAL A 456 -22.61 21.08 -11.00
C VAL A 456 -22.30 21.18 -12.48
N VAL A 457 -21.42 20.30 -12.96
CA VAL A 457 -21.16 20.04 -14.38
C VAL A 457 -21.51 18.60 -14.68
N PHE A 458 -22.30 18.40 -15.73
CA PHE A 458 -22.69 17.10 -16.26
C PHE A 458 -22.02 16.90 -17.61
N ILE A 459 -21.33 15.79 -17.79
CA ILE A 459 -20.69 15.47 -19.07
C ILE A 459 -20.95 14.03 -19.48
N GLY A 460 -21.29 13.84 -20.74
CA GLY A 460 -21.61 12.56 -21.34
C GLY A 460 -20.41 11.66 -21.63
N SER A 461 -19.19 11.96 -21.17
CA SER A 461 -18.07 11.03 -21.24
C SER A 461 -17.15 11.17 -20.03
N TYR A 462 -16.57 10.06 -19.57
CA TYR A 462 -15.68 10.01 -18.41
C TYR A 462 -14.23 9.66 -18.75
N TYR A 463 -13.96 9.09 -19.92
CA TYR A 463 -12.68 8.45 -20.23
C TYR A 463 -11.72 9.36 -21.01
N GLN A 464 -12.20 10.53 -21.45
CA GLN A 464 -11.39 11.54 -22.13
C GLN A 464 -10.20 12.05 -21.30
N TRP A 465 -10.28 11.98 -19.96
CA TRP A 465 -9.20 12.34 -19.04
C TRP A 465 -8.33 11.15 -18.62
N SER A 466 -8.46 10.01 -19.30
CA SER A 466 -7.53 8.90 -19.11
C SER A 466 -6.13 9.28 -19.59
N ASN A 467 -5.10 8.62 -19.05
CA ASN A 467 -3.71 8.83 -19.49
C ASN A 467 -3.51 8.56 -20.99
N ASP A 468 -4.38 7.76 -21.62
CA ASP A 468 -4.35 7.57 -23.06
C ASP A 468 -4.78 8.84 -23.79
N LEU A 469 -5.95 9.40 -23.41
CA LEU A 469 -6.67 10.39 -24.21
C LEU A 469 -6.60 11.84 -23.71
N GLY A 470 -6.16 12.07 -22.47
CA GLY A 470 -6.14 13.40 -21.84
C GLY A 470 -5.30 14.43 -22.62
N ARG A 471 -4.21 13.96 -23.24
CA ARG A 471 -3.28 14.78 -24.04
C ARG A 471 -3.75 15.10 -25.46
N TYR A 472 -4.89 14.59 -25.90
CA TYR A 472 -5.40 14.84 -27.25
C TYR A 472 -6.43 15.96 -27.25
N LEU A 473 -6.35 16.81 -28.27
CA LEU A 473 -7.16 18.03 -28.38
C LEU A 473 -7.09 18.83 -27.07
N ASP A 474 -8.21 19.43 -26.64
CA ASP A 474 -8.28 20.22 -25.42
C ASP A 474 -8.81 19.39 -24.22
N ASN A 475 -8.70 18.05 -24.22
CA ASN A 475 -9.28 17.20 -23.16
C ASN A 475 -8.75 17.57 -21.76
N GLU A 476 -7.44 17.67 -21.58
CA GLU A 476 -6.83 18.07 -20.30
C GLU A 476 -7.28 19.47 -19.88
N GLN A 477 -7.23 20.44 -20.79
CA GLN A 477 -7.64 21.82 -20.52
C GLN A 477 -9.12 21.91 -20.16
N LEU A 478 -9.99 21.15 -20.83
CA LEU A 478 -11.42 21.07 -20.51
C LEU A 478 -11.63 20.58 -19.07
N GLY A 479 -10.86 19.58 -18.63
CA GLY A 479 -10.91 19.08 -17.27
C GLY A 479 -10.48 20.15 -16.26
N LEU A 480 -9.37 20.85 -16.53
CA LEU A 480 -8.87 21.94 -15.70
C LEU A 480 -9.88 23.09 -15.60
N ASP A 481 -10.48 23.50 -16.70
CA ASP A 481 -11.41 24.64 -16.73
C ASP A 481 -12.74 24.30 -16.03
N ILE A 482 -13.22 23.06 -16.17
CA ILE A 482 -14.37 22.55 -15.39
C ILE A 482 -14.06 22.61 -13.90
N ILE A 483 -12.91 22.10 -13.47
CA ILE A 483 -12.55 22.05 -12.04
C ILE A 483 -12.32 23.46 -11.49
N LYS A 484 -11.69 24.37 -12.25
CA LYS A 484 -11.57 25.80 -11.90
C LYS A 484 -12.93 26.47 -11.76
N TRP A 485 -13.88 26.19 -12.65
CA TRP A 485 -15.22 26.76 -12.57
C TRP A 485 -16.02 26.23 -11.36
N LEU A 486 -15.86 24.94 -11.05
CA LEU A 486 -16.44 24.29 -9.87
C LEU A 486 -15.83 24.79 -8.55
N ALA A 487 -14.56 25.19 -8.55
CA ALA A 487 -13.85 25.71 -7.38
C ALA A 487 -14.32 27.09 -6.92
N ARG A 488 -15.01 27.86 -7.78
CA ARG A 488 -15.42 29.23 -7.46
C ARG A 488 -16.50 29.21 -6.38
N PHE A 489 -16.09 29.49 -5.15
CA PHE A 489 -17.01 29.75 -4.05
C PHE A 489 -17.91 30.95 -4.39
N SER A 490 -19.20 30.82 -4.12
CA SER A 490 -20.24 31.83 -4.34
C SER A 490 -20.14 33.05 -3.39
N GLY A 491 -18.91 33.47 -3.05
CA GLY A 491 -18.60 34.61 -2.18
C GLY A 491 -17.29 35.34 -2.51
N GLU A 492 -16.44 34.83 -3.41
CA GLU A 492 -15.27 35.58 -3.86
C GLU A 492 -15.58 36.34 -5.14
N THR A 493 -15.76 37.66 -5.02
CA THR A 493 -15.60 38.58 -6.14
C THR A 493 -14.27 38.28 -6.85
N SER A 494 -14.30 38.22 -8.18
CA SER A 494 -13.27 37.79 -9.16
C SER A 494 -11.80 38.28 -9.00
N ASN A 495 -11.45 38.97 -7.93
CA ASN A 495 -10.13 39.56 -7.71
C ASN A 495 -9.05 38.55 -7.29
N ASN A 496 -9.39 37.42 -6.67
CA ASN A 496 -8.39 36.40 -6.24
C ASN A 496 -8.00 35.40 -7.34
N LEU A 497 -8.72 35.37 -8.47
CA LEU A 497 -8.35 34.54 -9.63
C LEU A 497 -7.32 35.22 -10.54
N LYS A 498 -7.20 36.56 -10.50
CA LYS A 498 -6.18 37.28 -11.28
C LYS A 498 -4.75 36.92 -10.86
N THR A 499 -4.55 36.42 -9.65
CA THR A 499 -3.24 35.94 -9.18
C THR A 499 -2.87 34.55 -9.69
N PHE A 500 -3.80 33.79 -10.27
CA PHE A 500 -3.50 32.47 -10.86
C PHE A 500 -3.14 32.53 -12.35
N ASP A 501 -3.53 33.59 -13.06
CA ASP A 501 -3.27 33.76 -14.51
C ASP A 501 -2.00 34.60 -14.81
N GLN A 502 -1.19 34.97 -13.81
CA GLN A 502 -0.03 35.90 -13.99
C GLN A 502 1.34 35.38 -13.55
N THR A 503 1.54 34.07 -13.39
CA THR A 503 2.87 33.45 -13.18
C THR A 503 2.96 32.16 -13.95
#